data_AF-A0A972PVS3-F1
#
_entry.id   AF-A0A972PVS3-F1
#
_cell.length_a   1.000
_cell.length_b   1.000
_cell.length_c   1.000
_cell.angle_alpha   90.00
_cell.angle_beta   90.00
_cell.angle_gamma   90.00
#
_symmetry.space_group_name_H-M   'P 1'
#
loop_
_entity.id
_entity.type
_entity.pdbx_description
1 polymer ?
#
loop_
_entity_poly.entity_id
_entity_poly.type
_entity_poly.pdbx_seq_one_letter_code
_entity_poly.pdbx_strand_id
1 'polypeptide(L)' 'MFIRNPRGVYEYRVTELRYIDPSENVTLYTENPTLTLTTCAPEGDATLRLVVRATLEGFVPVEELEE' A
#
# COMPACT_ATOMS: atom_id res chain seq x y z
N MET A 1 -0.44 -8.14 2.45
CA MET A 1 -0.28 -7.74 1.03
C MET A 1 1.17 -7.95 0.67
N PHE A 2 1.48 -8.40 -0.56
CA PHE A 2 2.85 -8.66 -0.97
C PHE A 2 3.25 -7.82 -2.17
N ILE A 3 4.42 -7.18 -2.11
CA ILE A 3 5.05 -6.48 -3.23
C ILE A 3 6.30 -7.26 -3.62
N ARG A 4 6.34 -7.75 -4.86
CA ARG A 4 7.53 -8.40 -5.42
C ARG A 4 8.27 -7.42 -6.32
N ASN A 5 9.58 -7.30 -6.13
CA ASN A 5 10.46 -6.56 -7.02
C ASN A 5 11.77 -7.35 -7.24
N PRO A 6 12.72 -6.88 -8.05
CA PRO A 6 13.98 -7.60 -8.29
C PRO A 6 14.85 -7.86 -7.04
N ARG A 7 14.56 -7.23 -5.90
CA ARG A 7 15.28 -7.44 -4.62
C ARG A 7 14.66 -8.54 -3.75
N GLY A 8 13.41 -8.94 -4.01
CA GLY A 8 12.69 -9.92 -3.20
C GLY A 8 11.21 -9.61 -3.03
N VAL A 9 10.63 -10.12 -1.95
CA VAL A 9 9.21 -9.98 -1.60
C VAL A 9 9.07 -9.22 -0.28
N TYR A 10 8.31 -8.14 -0.30
CA TYR A 10 7.97 -7.33 0.85
C TYR A 10 6.55 -7.68 1.30
N GLU A 11 6.38 -7.98 2.58
CA GLU A 11 5.08 -8.19 3.22
C GLU A 11 4.63 -6.92 3.93
N TYR A 12 3.43 -6.46 3.59
CA TYR A 12 2.79 -5.27 4.16
C TYR A 12 1.48 -5.65 4.82
N ARG A 13 1.29 -5.16 6.05
CA ARG A 13 0.05 -5.33 6.82
C ARG A 13 -0.83 -4.09 6.72
N VAL A 14 -2.09 -4.27 6.31
CA VAL A 14 -3.06 -3.17 6.22
C VAL A 14 -3.37 -2.65 7.63
N THR A 15 -3.26 -1.35 7.80
CA THR A 15 -3.52 -0.64 9.07
C THR A 15 -4.64 0.39 8.96
N GLU A 16 -4.94 0.88 7.75
CA GLU A 16 -5.99 1.85 7.53
C GLU A 16 -6.72 1.57 6.21
N LEU A 17 -8.04 1.74 6.22
CA LEU A 17 -8.89 1.74 5.04
C LEU A 17 -9.91 2.87 5.19
N ARG A 18 -9.91 3.82 4.26
CA ARG A 18 -10.81 4.98 4.30
C ARG A 18 -11.19 5.49 2.92
N TYR A 19 -12.33 6.15 2.84
CA TYR A 19 -12.73 6.96 1.69
C TYR A 19 -12.39 8.42 1.96
N ILE A 20 -11.89 9.13 0.96
CA ILE A 20 -11.55 10.55 1.05
C ILE A 20 -12.08 11.33 -0.15
N ASP A 21 -12.15 12.65 -0.02
CA ASP A 21 -12.35 13.53 -1.16
C ASP A 21 -11.11 13.53 -2.08
N PRO A 22 -11.25 13.56 -3.41
CA PRO A 22 -10.12 13.58 -4.34
C PRO A 22 -9.16 14.78 -4.19
N SER A 23 -9.59 15.87 -3.57
CA SER A 23 -8.76 17.05 -3.31
C SER A 23 -7.80 16.87 -2.12
N GLU A 24 -8.01 15.86 -1.28
CA GLU A 24 -7.16 15.59 -0.13
C GLU A 24 -5.82 14.96 -0.53
N ASN A 25 -4.71 15.48 0.02
CA ASN A 25 -3.40 14.85 -0.14
C ASN A 25 -3.21 13.72 0.87
N VAL A 26 -2.90 12.53 0.38
CA VAL A 26 -2.68 11.32 1.21
C VAL A 26 -1.24 10.83 1.19
N THR A 27 -0.35 11.59 0.58
CA THR A 27 1.09 11.37 0.64
C THR A 27 1.54 11.56 2.08
N LEU A 28 2.19 10.53 2.63
CA LEU A 28 2.78 10.57 3.94
C LEU A 28 4.29 10.52 3.82
N TYR A 29 4.96 11.36 4.60
CA TYR A 29 6.40 11.30 4.80
C TYR A 29 6.62 10.74 6.20
N THR A 30 7.02 9.48 6.27
CA THR A 30 7.22 8.76 7.53
C THR A 30 8.62 8.17 7.57
N GLU A 31 9.20 8.12 8.78
CA GLU A 31 10.48 7.43 9.00
C GLU A 31 10.35 5.92 8.76
N ASN A 32 9.17 5.35 9.04
CA ASN A 32 8.87 3.94 8.83
C ASN A 32 8.34 3.69 7.40
N PRO A 33 8.76 2.60 6.72
CA PRO A 33 8.26 2.26 5.39
C PRO A 33 6.74 2.02 5.39
N THR A 34 6.02 2.85 4.64
CA THR A 34 4.56 2.77 4.50
C THR A 34 4.22 2.63 3.01
N LEU A 35 3.23 1.79 2.72
CA LEU A 35 2.64 1.63 1.40
C LEU A 35 1.21 2.16 1.40
N THR A 36 0.94 3.11 0.52
CA THR A 36 -0.40 3.65 0.29
C THR A 36 -0.87 3.24 -1.10
N LEU A 37 -1.95 2.48 -1.18
CA LEU A 37 -2.66 2.21 -2.42
C LEU A 37 -3.89 3.09 -2.50
N THR A 38 -4.14 3.65 -3.67
CA THR A 38 -5.31 4.47 -3.93
C THR A 38 -6.03 4.01 -5.19
N THR A 39 -7.35 4.07 -5.15
CA THR A 39 -8.20 3.83 -6.33
C THR A 39 -9.42 4.73 -6.30
N CYS A 40 -10.08 4.91 -7.44
CA CYS A 40 -11.39 5.57 -7.50
C CYS A 40 -12.45 4.71 -6.81
N ALA A 41 -13.36 5.34 -6.06
CA ALA A 41 -14.46 4.63 -5.40
C ALA A 41 -15.66 5.56 -5.13
N PRO A 42 -16.87 5.04 -4.86
CA PRO A 42 -17.26 3.64 -5.08
C PRO A 42 -17.27 3.31 -6.58
N GLU A 43 -17.32 2.02 -6.90
CA GLU A 43 -17.37 1.55 -8.29
C GLU A 43 -18.57 2.17 -9.04
N GLY A 44 -18.36 2.58 -10.29
CA GLY A 44 -19.38 3.19 -11.15
C GLY A 44 -19.52 4.71 -11.02
N ASP A 45 -19.55 5.26 -9.80
CA ASP A 45 -19.69 6.71 -9.57
C ASP A 45 -18.34 7.42 -9.42
N ALA A 46 -17.37 6.78 -8.74
CA ALA A 46 -15.99 7.25 -8.60
C ALA A 46 -15.84 8.68 -8.03
N THR A 47 -16.78 9.12 -7.19
CA THR A 47 -16.81 10.46 -6.57
C THR A 47 -15.78 10.65 -5.46
N LEU A 48 -15.21 9.57 -4.93
CA LEU A 48 -14.24 9.55 -3.83
C LEU A 48 -12.97 8.76 -4.22
N ARG A 49 -11.98 8.75 -3.32
CA ARG A 49 -10.84 7.82 -3.39
C ARG A 49 -10.89 6.85 -2.23
N LEU A 50 -10.78 5.56 -2.54
CA LEU A 50 -10.47 4.55 -1.53
C LEU A 50 -8.96 4.55 -1.31
N VAL A 51 -8.56 4.72 -0.05
CA VAL A 51 -7.18 4.73 0.40
C VAL A 51 -6.97 3.53 1.30
N VAL A 52 -5.97 2.71 0.97
CA VAL A 52 -5.53 1.58 1.79
C VAL A 52 -4.09 1.84 2.20
N ARG A 53 -3.84 1.94 3.50
CA ARG A 53 -2.49 2.07 4.04
C ARG A 53 -2.04 0.78 4.68
N ALA A 54 -0.77 0.47 4.47
CA ALA A 54 -0.14 -0.70 5.04
C ALA A 54 1.29 -0.38 5.48
N THR A 55 1.72 -1.01 6.57
CA THR A 55 3.09 -0.89 7.11
C THR A 55 3.88 -2.14 6.77
N LEU A 56 5.18 -1.99 6.53
CA LEU A 56 6.07 -3.13 6.27
C LEU A 56 6.12 -4.04 7.52
N GLU A 57 5.84 -5.33 7.32
CA GLU A 57 5.88 -6.37 8.35
C GLU A 57 7.09 -7.29 8.16
N GLY A 58 7.44 -7.61 6.91
CA GLY A 58 8.55 -8.51 6.60
C GLY A 58 9.16 -8.27 5.22
N PHE A 59 10.37 -8.76 5.03
CA PHE A 59 11.08 -8.76 3.74
C PHE A 59 11.83 -10.09 3.59
N VAL A 60 11.57 -10.78 2.49
CA VAL A 60 12.29 -11.98 2.08
C VAL A 60 13.13 -11.63 0.84
N PRO A 61 14.47 -11.65 0.92
CA PRO A 61 15.33 -11.35 -0.22
C PRO A 61 15.19 -12.41 -1.32
N VAL A 62 15.49 -12.03 -2.56
CA VAL A 62 15.28 -12.91 -3.73
C VAL A 62 16.12 -14.18 -3.66
N GLU A 63 17.32 -14.10 -3.07
CA GLU A 63 18.24 -15.21 -2.88
C GLU A 63 17.63 -16.32 -2.00
N GLU A 64 16.74 -15.99 -1.06
CA GLU A 64 16.07 -16.94 -0.16
C GLU A 64 14.78 -17.54 -0.76
N LEU A 65 14.36 -17.11 -1.97
CA LEU A 65 13.15 -17.62 -2.64
C LEU A 65 13.42 -18.73 -3.65
N GLU A 66 14.68 -18.91 -4.04
CA GLU A 66 15.12 -19.89 -5.03
C GLU A 66 15.59 -21.22 -4.40
N GLU A 67 15.50 -21.32 -3.07
CA GLU A 67 15.72 -22.54 -2.26
C GLU A 67 14.40 -23.30 -1.99
#